data_AF-A0A7U9R0D9-F1
#
_entry.id   AF-A0A7U9R0D9-F1
#
_cell.length_a   1.000
_cell.length_b   1.000
_cell.length_c   1.000
_cell.angle_alpha   90.00
_cell.angle_beta   90.00
_cell.angle_gamma   90.00
#
_symmetry.space_group_name_H-M   'P 1'
#
loop_
_entity.id
_entity.type
_entity.pdbx_description
1 polymer ?
#
loop_
_entity_poly.entity_id
_entity_poly.type
_entity_poly.pdbx_seq_one_letter_code
_entity_poly.pdbx_strand_id
1 'polypeptide(L)'
;MPTLLRLENEMEWILAVGYDADTVFGLDAKFHALPDNWHSMLRDAIVITGNTAPDMSYKELLERIAALSYEAHGALERVIMDVLDHVTSENAMDTAGMMCGINGVPIEARWHAAEAFGGHENLLCNICTNKEIHSRLTHIFLSKYIEDGNDETHGIGWKIWGALGVGPETGYAVTEQSAALILQKETQETLKRLFAKMFENDRAVCAEIQACLEQL
;
A
#
# COMPACT_ATOMS: atom_id res chain seq x y z
N MET A 1 -10.93 -25.33 0.47
CA MET A 1 -11.41 -24.43 -0.60
C MET A 1 -11.71 -23.08 0.03
N PRO A 2 -11.17 -21.97 -0.49
CA PRO A 2 -11.45 -20.65 0.07
C PRO A 2 -12.96 -20.39 0.06
N THR A 3 -13.52 -20.14 1.23
CA THR A 3 -14.97 -19.94 1.40
C THR A 3 -15.17 -18.66 2.19
N LEU A 4 -15.91 -17.70 1.65
CA LEU A 4 -16.34 -16.55 2.43
C LEU A 4 -17.59 -16.96 3.21
N LEU A 5 -17.53 -16.86 4.53
CA LEU A 5 -18.60 -17.19 5.45
C LEU A 5 -19.14 -15.91 6.09
N ARG A 6 -20.45 -15.78 6.21
CA ARG A 6 -21.09 -14.75 7.04
C ARG A 6 -21.85 -15.45 8.16
N LEU A 7 -21.52 -15.14 9.41
CA LEU A 7 -22.18 -15.69 10.59
C LEU A 7 -23.27 -14.73 11.10
N GLU A 8 -24.32 -15.24 11.75
CA GLU A 8 -25.50 -14.47 12.15
C GLU A 8 -25.18 -13.27 13.07
N ASN A 9 -24.12 -13.37 13.87
CA ASN A 9 -23.74 -12.36 14.86
C ASN A 9 -22.64 -11.39 14.39
N GLU A 10 -22.11 -11.55 13.17
CA GLU A 10 -21.06 -10.69 12.62
C GLU A 10 -21.52 -10.03 11.32
N MET A 11 -21.34 -8.71 11.22
CA MET A 11 -21.58 -7.95 9.98
C MET A 11 -20.49 -8.20 8.93
N GLU A 12 -19.45 -8.96 9.27
CA GLU A 12 -18.23 -9.12 8.49
C GLU A 12 -18.18 -10.49 7.79
N TRP A 13 -17.53 -10.52 6.63
CA TRP A 13 -17.28 -11.75 5.88
C TRP A 13 -15.96 -12.36 6.33
N ILE A 14 -15.99 -13.62 6.77
CA ILE A 14 -14.82 -14.38 7.20
C ILE A 14 -14.31 -15.22 6.02
N LEU A 15 -13.05 -15.05 5.62
CA LEU A 15 -12.46 -15.94 4.61
C LEU A 15 -11.95 -17.22 5.29
N ALA A 16 -12.68 -18.33 5.17
CA ALA A 16 -12.22 -19.64 5.60
C ALA A 16 -11.15 -20.17 4.63
N VAL A 17 -9.93 -20.32 5.12
CA VAL A 17 -8.74 -20.68 4.32
C VAL A 17 -8.20 -22.08 4.62
N GLY A 18 -8.65 -22.72 5.70
CA GLY A 18 -8.16 -24.03 6.10
C GLY A 18 -9.20 -24.84 6.88
N TYR A 19 -9.00 -26.15 6.89
CA TYR A 19 -9.75 -27.09 7.73
C TYR A 19 -8.79 -28.17 8.26
N ASP A 20 -8.97 -28.53 9.54
CA ASP A 20 -8.31 -29.68 10.17
C ASP A 20 -9.37 -30.50 10.92
N ALA A 21 -9.60 -31.73 10.46
CA ALA A 21 -10.76 -32.55 10.85
C ALA A 21 -12.08 -31.74 10.77
N ASP A 22 -12.72 -31.50 11.92
CA ASP A 22 -14.00 -30.77 12.03
C ASP A 22 -13.80 -29.26 12.30
N THR A 23 -12.55 -28.79 12.39
CA THR A 23 -12.20 -27.40 12.72
C THR A 23 -12.03 -26.58 11.45
N VAL A 24 -12.71 -25.43 11.37
CA VAL A 24 -12.58 -24.47 10.26
C VAL A 24 -11.84 -23.25 10.75
N PHE A 25 -10.84 -22.78 9.99
CA PHE A 25 -10.03 -21.62 10.33
C PHE A 25 -10.41 -20.42 9.47
N GLY A 26 -10.72 -19.31 10.13
CA GLY A 26 -10.91 -18.01 9.51
C GLY A 26 -9.56 -17.31 9.29
N LEU A 27 -9.38 -16.70 8.13
CA LEU A 27 -8.26 -15.82 7.87
C LEU A 27 -8.54 -14.46 8.51
N ASP A 28 -7.83 -14.21 9.59
CA ASP A 28 -7.63 -12.90 10.18
C ASP A 28 -6.16 -12.77 10.65
N ALA A 29 -5.83 -11.68 11.34
CA ALA A 29 -4.48 -11.47 11.86
C ALA A 29 -3.98 -12.54 12.86
N LYS A 30 -4.85 -13.44 13.34
CA LYS A 30 -4.53 -14.47 14.34
C LYS A 30 -4.78 -15.90 13.88
N PHE A 31 -5.33 -16.10 12.70
CA PHE A 31 -5.72 -17.41 12.18
C PHE A 31 -6.60 -18.17 13.19
N HIS A 32 -7.72 -17.57 13.58
CA HIS A 32 -8.56 -18.14 14.64
C HIS A 32 -9.38 -19.35 14.15
N ALA A 33 -9.61 -20.30 15.06
CA ALA A 33 -10.57 -21.36 14.86
C ALA A 33 -11.99 -20.81 15.04
N LEU A 34 -12.89 -21.12 14.10
CA LEU A 34 -14.32 -20.84 14.28
C LEU A 34 -14.89 -21.68 15.43
N PRO A 35 -15.95 -21.20 16.12
CA PRO A 35 -16.61 -21.97 17.16
C PRO A 35 -17.08 -23.34 16.64
N ASP A 36 -17.04 -24.38 17.46
CA ASP A 36 -17.46 -25.76 17.08
C ASP A 36 -18.89 -25.80 16.49
N ASN A 37 -19.74 -24.86 16.89
CA ASN A 37 -21.11 -24.71 16.41
C ASN A 37 -21.29 -23.71 15.25
N TRP A 38 -20.23 -23.27 14.58
CA TRP A 38 -20.29 -22.25 13.52
C TRP A 38 -21.36 -22.54 12.45
N HIS A 39 -21.58 -23.81 12.14
CA HIS A 39 -22.56 -24.27 11.15
C HIS A 39 -24.00 -23.89 11.51
N SER A 40 -24.34 -23.80 12.81
CA SER A 40 -25.68 -23.39 13.26
C SER A 40 -25.86 -21.87 13.27
N MET A 41 -24.77 -21.12 13.09
CA MET A 41 -24.76 -19.67 12.98
C MET A 41 -24.46 -19.20 11.56
N LEU A 42 -24.35 -20.12 10.59
CA LEU A 42 -24.03 -19.77 9.21
C LEU A 42 -25.23 -19.10 8.53
N ARG A 43 -25.04 -17.86 8.11
CA ARG A 43 -26.05 -17.07 7.40
C ARG A 43 -25.90 -17.19 5.88
N ASP A 44 -24.68 -16.99 5.39
CA ASP A 44 -24.35 -17.08 3.96
C ASP A 44 -22.97 -17.69 3.77
N ALA A 45 -22.79 -18.38 2.64
CA ALA A 45 -21.50 -18.87 2.19
C ALA A 45 -21.32 -18.60 0.69
N ILE A 46 -20.18 -18.01 0.32
CA ILE A 46 -19.71 -17.98 -1.07
C ILE A 46 -18.58 -19.00 -1.15
N VAL A 47 -18.87 -20.13 -1.78
CA VAL A 47 -17.88 -21.16 -2.07
C VAL A 47 -17.24 -20.84 -3.41
N ILE A 48 -15.93 -20.55 -3.41
CA ILE A 48 -15.18 -20.35 -4.65
C ILE A 48 -14.82 -21.75 -5.18
N THR A 49 -15.64 -22.26 -6.09
CA THR A 49 -15.55 -23.65 -6.61
C THR A 49 -14.68 -23.81 -7.85
N GLY A 50 -14.04 -22.74 -8.32
CA GLY A 50 -13.24 -22.76 -9.54
C GLY A 50 -11.78 -22.38 -9.28
N ASN A 51 -10.87 -23.16 -9.85
CA ASN A 51 -9.53 -22.70 -10.19
C ASN A 51 -9.56 -22.31 -11.67
N THR A 52 -10.18 -21.16 -11.97
CA THR A 52 -10.12 -20.61 -13.32
C THR A 52 -8.76 -19.96 -13.44
N ALA A 53 -7.99 -20.34 -14.47
CA ALA A 53 -6.76 -19.63 -14.78
C ALA A 53 -7.10 -18.13 -14.95
N PRO A 54 -6.26 -17.21 -14.46
CA PRO A 54 -6.56 -15.79 -14.58
C PRO A 54 -6.76 -15.42 -16.06
N ASP A 55 -7.93 -14.88 -16.40
CA ASP A 55 -8.24 -14.47 -17.78
C ASP A 55 -7.36 -13.29 -18.23
N MET A 56 -6.81 -12.53 -17.27
CA MET A 56 -5.92 -11.41 -17.51
C MET A 56 -4.47 -11.89 -17.63
N SER A 57 -3.85 -11.59 -18.77
CA SER A 57 -2.42 -11.78 -18.97
C SER A 57 -1.59 -10.81 -18.12
N TYR A 58 -0.33 -11.18 -17.85
CA TYR A 58 0.59 -10.29 -17.16
C TYR A 58 0.81 -8.97 -17.91
N LYS A 59 0.78 -9.00 -19.25
CA LYS A 59 0.85 -7.80 -20.09
C LYS A 59 -0.34 -6.88 -19.83
N GLU A 60 -1.57 -7.39 -19.89
CA GLU A 60 -2.77 -6.59 -19.65
C GLU A 60 -2.80 -5.99 -18.23
N LEU A 61 -2.29 -6.72 -17.24
CA LEU A 61 -2.13 -6.18 -15.89
C LEU A 61 -1.16 -4.99 -15.88
N LEU A 62 0.04 -5.17 -16.44
CA LEU A 62 1.05 -4.11 -16.48
C LEU A 62 0.57 -2.91 -17.31
N GLU A 63 -0.15 -3.13 -18.41
CA GLU A 63 -0.77 -2.06 -19.21
C GLU A 63 -1.78 -1.27 -18.37
N ARG A 64 -2.58 -1.93 -17.52
CA ARG A 64 -3.49 -1.24 -16.59
C ARG A 64 -2.75 -0.42 -15.54
N ILE A 65 -1.66 -0.94 -15.00
CA ILE A 65 -0.84 -0.20 -14.02
C ILE A 65 -0.14 0.99 -14.70
N ALA A 66 0.45 0.78 -15.88
CA ALA A 66 1.10 1.83 -16.66
C ALA A 66 0.11 2.90 -17.13
N ALA A 67 -1.12 2.50 -17.46
CA ALA A 67 -2.20 3.43 -17.76
C ALA A 67 -2.57 4.28 -16.54
N LEU A 68 -2.19 3.95 -15.30
CA LEU A 68 -2.37 4.83 -14.14
C LEU A 68 -1.24 5.86 -14.01
N SER A 69 -0.19 5.79 -14.84
CA SER A 69 0.82 6.85 -14.93
C SER A 69 0.19 8.09 -15.57
N TYR A 70 -0.21 9.04 -14.73
CA TYR A 70 -1.05 10.17 -15.15
C TYR A 70 -0.55 11.51 -14.62
N GLU A 71 -0.85 12.57 -15.37
CA GLU A 71 -0.64 13.98 -15.00
C GLU A 71 -1.11 14.32 -13.57
N ALA A 72 -2.14 13.64 -13.08
CA ALA A 72 -2.68 13.79 -11.73
C ALA A 72 -1.66 13.46 -10.63
N HIS A 73 -0.75 12.52 -10.88
CA HIS A 73 0.33 12.18 -9.95
C HIS A 73 1.31 13.34 -9.80
N GLY A 74 1.73 13.95 -10.93
CA GLY A 74 2.52 15.17 -10.91
C GLY A 74 1.76 16.39 -10.39
N ALA A 75 0.43 16.42 -10.52
CA ALA A 75 -0.40 17.47 -9.94
C ALA A 75 -0.39 17.41 -8.40
N LEU A 76 -0.50 16.22 -7.81
CA LEU A 76 -0.40 16.05 -6.36
C LEU A 76 0.97 16.49 -5.83
N GLU A 77 2.06 16.12 -6.50
CA GLU A 77 3.42 16.58 -6.14
C GLU A 77 3.48 18.11 -6.11
N ARG A 78 2.97 18.78 -7.16
CA ARG A 78 2.93 20.26 -7.23
C ARG A 78 2.06 20.87 -6.12
N VAL A 79 0.91 20.28 -5.83
CA VAL A 79 0.02 20.75 -4.74
C VAL A 79 0.73 20.65 -3.39
N ILE A 80 1.43 19.55 -3.13
CA ILE A 80 2.21 19.37 -1.90
C ILE A 80 3.29 20.45 -1.78
N MET A 81 4.07 20.68 -2.84
CA MET A 81 5.11 21.71 -2.83
C MET A 81 4.52 23.11 -2.59
N ASP A 82 3.45 23.45 -3.30
CA ASP A 82 2.77 24.74 -3.19
C ASP A 82 2.20 24.96 -1.78
N VAL A 83 1.52 23.96 -1.21
CA VAL A 83 0.99 24.03 0.16
C VAL A 83 2.12 24.24 1.18
N LEU A 84 3.24 23.53 1.02
CA LEU A 84 4.40 23.66 1.91
C LEU A 84 5.12 25.02 1.78
N ASP A 85 5.07 25.67 0.62
CA ASP A 85 5.62 27.01 0.42
C ASP A 85 4.73 28.13 1.02
N HIS A 86 3.47 27.83 1.34
CA HIS A 86 2.47 28.79 1.83
C HIS A 86 1.96 28.49 3.25
N VAL A 87 2.77 27.81 4.07
CA VAL A 87 2.42 27.54 5.47
C VAL A 87 2.45 28.84 6.28
N THR A 88 1.38 29.06 7.06
CA THR A 88 1.19 30.20 7.96
C THR A 88 0.70 29.69 9.31
N SER A 89 0.71 30.54 10.34
CA SER A 89 0.17 30.17 11.65
C SER A 89 -1.31 29.81 11.62
N GLU A 90 -2.07 30.36 10.66
CA GLU A 90 -3.51 30.13 10.53
C GLU A 90 -3.82 28.76 9.91
N ASN A 91 -2.97 28.24 9.03
CA ASN A 91 -3.19 26.98 8.32
C ASN A 91 -2.27 25.83 8.77
N ALA A 92 -1.40 26.05 9.75
CA ALA A 92 -0.36 25.09 10.13
C ALA A 92 -0.90 23.72 10.53
N MET A 93 -1.97 23.68 11.34
CA MET A 93 -2.57 22.43 11.79
C MET A 93 -3.20 21.66 10.63
N ASP A 94 -3.96 22.35 9.78
CA ASP A 94 -4.60 21.75 8.60
C ASP A 94 -3.55 21.24 7.60
N THR A 95 -2.47 22.01 7.42
CA THR A 95 -1.36 21.63 6.54
C THR A 95 -0.63 20.40 7.08
N ALA A 96 -0.35 20.34 8.40
CA ALA A 96 0.21 19.15 9.02
C ALA A 96 -0.70 17.93 8.87
N GLY A 97 -2.02 18.11 9.08
CA GLY A 97 -3.03 17.08 8.87
C GLY A 97 -3.06 16.58 7.43
N MET A 98 -3.00 17.50 6.45
CA MET A 98 -2.93 17.17 5.04
C MET A 98 -1.67 16.37 4.70
N MET A 99 -0.48 16.81 5.15
CA MET A 99 0.78 16.09 4.88
C MET A 99 0.78 14.70 5.54
N CYS A 100 0.29 14.60 6.77
CA CYS A 100 0.18 13.32 7.48
C CYS A 100 -0.79 12.35 6.80
N GLY A 101 -1.98 12.84 6.41
CA GLY A 101 -2.99 12.06 5.70
C GLY A 101 -2.53 11.63 4.31
N ILE A 102 -1.89 12.54 3.57
CA ILE A 102 -1.26 12.22 2.28
C ILE A 102 -0.20 11.14 2.47
N ASN A 103 0.66 11.22 3.49
CA ASN A 103 1.74 10.25 3.73
C ASN A 103 1.25 8.85 4.11
N GLY A 104 0.13 8.74 4.83
CA GLY A 104 -0.43 7.46 5.25
C GLY A 104 -0.86 6.56 4.08
N VAL A 105 -1.28 7.13 2.96
CA VAL A 105 -1.69 6.37 1.78
C VAL A 105 -0.51 5.71 1.04
N PRO A 106 0.54 6.44 0.61
CA PRO A 106 1.66 5.87 -0.11
C PRO A 106 2.51 4.93 0.75
N ILE A 107 2.73 5.21 2.03
CA ILE A 107 3.55 4.33 2.87
C ILE A 107 2.99 2.89 2.91
N GLU A 108 1.66 2.75 2.99
CA GLU A 108 0.95 1.45 2.96
C GLU A 108 0.78 0.91 1.54
N ALA A 109 0.28 1.73 0.61
CA ALA A 109 -0.01 1.26 -0.74
C ALA A 109 1.24 0.78 -1.49
N ARG A 110 2.39 1.44 -1.28
CA ARG A 110 3.66 1.06 -1.92
C ARG A 110 4.30 -0.14 -1.24
N TRP A 111 4.10 -0.32 0.07
CA TRP A 111 4.44 -1.57 0.75
C TRP A 111 3.71 -2.73 0.09
N HIS A 112 2.38 -2.69 0.05
CA HIS A 112 1.60 -3.78 -0.53
C HIS A 112 1.90 -4.01 -2.01
N ALA A 113 2.19 -2.95 -2.77
CA ALA A 113 2.69 -3.11 -4.13
C ALA A 113 4.00 -3.91 -4.17
N ALA A 114 4.96 -3.60 -3.28
CA ALA A 114 6.21 -4.36 -3.21
C ALA A 114 6.01 -5.82 -2.81
N GLU A 115 5.11 -6.11 -1.87
CA GLU A 115 4.74 -7.49 -1.50
C GLU A 115 4.08 -8.24 -2.66
N ALA A 116 3.23 -7.55 -3.42
CA ALA A 116 2.57 -8.11 -4.58
C ALA A 116 3.59 -8.46 -5.69
N PHE A 117 4.66 -7.69 -5.87
CA PHE A 117 5.68 -8.01 -6.88
C PHE A 117 6.86 -8.85 -6.35
N GLY A 118 7.09 -8.90 -5.04
CA GLY A 118 8.23 -9.61 -4.42
C GLY A 118 7.87 -10.89 -3.64
N GLY A 119 6.60 -11.09 -3.33
CA GLY A 119 6.12 -12.31 -2.67
C GLY A 119 6.23 -13.53 -3.59
N HIS A 120 6.75 -14.64 -3.08
CA HIS A 120 6.98 -15.85 -3.88
C HIS A 120 5.73 -16.73 -4.04
N GLU A 121 4.62 -16.39 -3.37
CA GLU A 121 3.39 -17.20 -3.29
C GLU A 121 2.11 -16.41 -3.61
N ASN A 122 2.22 -15.28 -4.30
CA ASN A 122 1.04 -14.46 -4.62
C ASN A 122 0.45 -14.79 -6.02
N LEU A 123 -0.76 -14.27 -6.27
CA LEU A 123 -1.47 -14.46 -7.54
C LEU A 123 -0.72 -13.89 -8.75
N LEU A 124 0.19 -12.93 -8.57
CA LEU A 124 0.98 -12.34 -9.66
C LEU A 124 2.02 -13.30 -10.20
N CYS A 125 2.61 -14.14 -9.34
CA CYS A 125 3.51 -15.21 -9.77
C CYS A 125 2.83 -16.22 -10.71
N ASN A 126 1.51 -16.44 -10.56
CA ASN A 126 0.77 -17.40 -11.37
C ASN A 126 0.46 -16.91 -12.78
N ILE A 127 0.41 -15.59 -13.00
CA ILE A 127 0.16 -15.00 -14.33
C ILE A 127 1.45 -14.59 -15.05
N CYS A 128 2.54 -14.38 -14.32
CA CYS A 128 3.81 -13.98 -14.90
C CYS A 128 4.58 -15.20 -15.44
N THR A 129 4.56 -15.40 -16.76
CA THR A 129 5.27 -16.51 -17.41
C THR A 129 6.73 -16.17 -17.73
N ASN A 130 7.10 -14.88 -17.78
CA ASN A 130 8.46 -14.42 -18.05
C ASN A 130 9.22 -14.14 -16.73
N LYS A 131 10.08 -15.08 -16.32
CA LYS A 131 10.85 -15.00 -15.08
C LYS A 131 11.84 -13.83 -15.03
N GLU A 132 12.38 -13.41 -16.16
CA GLU A 132 13.32 -12.28 -16.22
C GLU A 132 12.59 -10.97 -15.94
N ILE A 133 11.45 -10.76 -16.60
CA ILE A 133 10.60 -9.60 -16.36
C ILE A 133 10.08 -9.60 -14.93
N HIS A 134 9.64 -10.75 -14.41
CA HIS A 134 9.25 -10.89 -13.01
C HIS A 134 10.37 -10.44 -12.08
N SER A 135 11.59 -10.97 -12.25
CA SER A 135 12.74 -10.64 -11.41
C SER A 135 13.10 -9.15 -11.44
N ARG A 136 13.01 -8.51 -12.61
CA ARG A 136 13.26 -7.06 -12.76
C ARG A 136 12.22 -6.23 -12.02
N LEU A 137 10.94 -6.58 -12.18
CA LEU A 137 9.85 -5.90 -11.50
C LEU A 137 9.90 -6.14 -9.98
N THR A 138 10.15 -7.37 -9.54
CA THR A 138 10.43 -7.65 -8.12
C THR A 138 11.52 -6.73 -7.58
N HIS A 139 12.66 -6.64 -8.28
CA HIS A 139 13.79 -5.83 -7.83
C HIS A 139 13.46 -4.34 -7.75
N ILE A 140 12.82 -3.75 -8.77
CA ILE A 140 12.52 -2.31 -8.75
C ILE A 140 11.48 -1.96 -7.68
N PHE A 141 10.44 -2.78 -7.49
CA PHE A 141 9.43 -2.53 -6.48
C PHE A 141 10.01 -2.65 -5.07
N LEU A 142 10.80 -3.70 -4.80
CA LEU A 142 11.43 -3.87 -3.49
C LEU A 142 12.39 -2.72 -3.18
N SER A 143 13.31 -2.41 -4.11
CA SER A 143 14.35 -1.40 -3.88
C SER A 143 13.81 0.02 -3.75
N LYS A 144 12.70 0.35 -4.43
CA LYS A 144 12.10 1.69 -4.41
C LYS A 144 11.04 1.88 -3.33
N TYR A 145 10.44 0.81 -2.85
CA TYR A 145 9.35 0.92 -1.89
C TYR A 145 9.66 0.41 -0.50
N ILE A 146 10.49 -0.62 -0.29
CA ILE A 146 10.65 -1.21 1.05
C ILE A 146 12.08 -1.56 1.50
N GLU A 147 13.07 -1.63 0.60
CA GLU A 147 14.44 -2.02 0.99
C GLU A 147 15.10 -0.94 1.88
N ASP A 148 15.36 -1.29 3.13
CA ASP A 148 15.88 -0.38 4.16
C ASP A 148 17.14 0.39 3.72
N GLY A 149 17.13 1.70 3.91
CA GLY A 149 18.32 2.55 3.76
C GLY A 149 18.66 2.95 2.32
N ASN A 150 17.69 2.84 1.41
CA ASN A 150 17.84 3.16 -0.02
C ASN A 150 17.00 4.36 -0.48
N ASP A 151 16.59 5.23 0.46
CA ASP A 151 15.59 6.27 0.20
C ASP A 151 14.32 5.68 -0.45
N GLU A 152 13.93 4.52 0.06
CA GLU A 152 12.72 3.79 -0.27
C GLU A 152 11.49 4.50 0.28
N THR A 153 10.35 4.35 -0.40
CA THR A 153 9.11 5.04 -0.03
C THR A 153 8.65 4.74 1.39
N HIS A 154 8.82 3.50 1.86
CA HIS A 154 8.45 3.13 3.22
C HIS A 154 9.28 3.87 4.28
N GLY A 155 10.61 3.84 4.19
CA GLY A 155 11.49 4.61 5.06
C GLY A 155 11.32 6.13 4.94
N ILE A 156 11.06 6.64 3.74
CA ILE A 156 10.68 8.05 3.54
C ILE A 156 9.41 8.38 4.30
N GLY A 157 8.41 7.50 4.27
CA GLY A 157 7.15 7.70 4.98
C GLY A 157 7.36 7.86 6.49
N TRP A 158 8.24 7.05 7.07
CA TRP A 158 8.65 7.19 8.48
C TRP A 158 9.35 8.53 8.75
N LYS A 159 10.25 8.97 7.85
CA LYS A 159 10.93 10.27 7.97
C LYS A 159 9.94 11.45 7.88
N ILE A 160 8.91 11.35 7.04
CA ILE A 160 7.86 12.37 6.90
C ILE A 160 7.05 12.49 8.20
N TRP A 161 6.59 11.37 8.77
CA TRP A 161 5.91 11.39 10.07
C TRP A 161 6.81 11.95 11.17
N GLY A 162 8.08 11.52 11.23
CA GLY A 162 9.05 12.06 12.19
C GLY A 162 9.26 13.57 12.06
N ALA A 163 9.31 14.11 10.83
CA ALA A 163 9.42 15.56 10.60
C ALA A 163 8.19 16.35 11.08
N LEU A 164 7.02 15.71 11.15
CA LEU A 164 5.79 16.28 11.71
C LEU A 164 5.63 16.00 13.21
N GLY A 165 6.60 15.34 13.86
CA GLY A 165 6.48 14.90 15.25
C GLY A 165 5.36 13.87 15.44
N VAL A 166 5.07 13.07 14.41
CA VAL A 166 4.09 12.00 14.41
C VAL A 166 4.83 10.66 14.54
N GLY A 167 4.32 9.80 15.43
CA GLY A 167 4.90 8.50 15.74
C GLY A 167 3.98 7.64 16.61
N PRO A 168 4.43 6.44 17.03
CA PRO A 168 3.66 5.54 17.89
C PRO A 168 3.15 6.22 19.17
N GLU A 169 3.95 7.10 19.77
CA GLU A 169 3.62 7.88 20.96
C GLU A 169 2.44 8.85 20.76
N THR A 170 2.20 9.27 19.52
CA THR A 170 1.06 10.11 19.13
C THR A 170 -0.12 9.30 18.59
N GLY A 171 0.01 7.97 18.52
CA GLY A 171 -0.97 7.12 17.83
C GLY A 171 -1.10 7.44 16.33
N TYR A 172 -0.01 7.91 15.71
CA TYR A 172 0.03 8.35 14.31
C TYR A 172 -0.90 9.53 13.97
N ALA A 173 -1.28 10.32 14.98
CA ALA A 173 -2.12 11.50 14.82
C ALA A 173 -1.29 12.79 14.88
N VAL A 174 -1.72 13.81 14.14
CA VAL A 174 -1.14 15.17 14.25
C VAL A 174 -1.50 15.82 15.58
N THR A 175 -0.57 16.61 16.12
CA THR A 175 -0.71 17.29 17.41
C THR A 175 -0.41 18.78 17.26
N GLU A 176 -0.57 19.56 18.33
CA GLU A 176 -0.12 20.96 18.36
C GLU A 176 1.39 21.11 18.06
N GLN A 177 2.19 20.10 18.44
CA GLN A 177 3.61 20.07 18.09
C GLN A 177 3.81 19.95 16.58
N SER A 178 2.96 19.21 15.86
CA SER A 178 3.00 19.11 14.40
C SER A 178 2.79 20.48 13.74
N ALA A 179 1.83 21.27 14.25
CA ALA A 179 1.60 22.64 13.77
C ALA A 179 2.81 23.56 14.05
N ALA A 180 3.45 23.41 15.22
CA ALA A 180 4.66 24.17 15.55
C ALA A 180 5.86 23.78 14.68
N LEU A 181 6.02 22.49 14.36
CA LEU A 181 7.11 21.96 13.54
C LEU A 181 6.98 22.40 12.08
N ILE A 182 5.78 22.31 11.49
CA ILE A 182 5.58 22.63 10.07
C ILE A 182 5.73 24.12 9.75
N LEU A 183 5.63 25.00 10.75
CA LEU A 183 5.96 26.43 10.62
C LEU A 183 7.47 26.68 10.45
N GLN A 184 8.32 25.70 10.81
CA GLN A 184 9.75 25.83 10.68
C GLN A 184 10.16 25.61 9.22
N LYS A 185 10.90 26.56 8.67
CA LYS A 185 11.38 26.49 7.28
C LYS A 185 12.18 25.21 7.02
N GLU A 186 12.99 24.77 7.97
CA GLU A 186 13.76 23.52 7.87
C GLU A 186 12.85 22.28 7.70
N THR A 187 11.75 22.23 8.45
CA THR A 187 10.74 21.17 8.32
C THR A 187 10.08 21.20 6.95
N GLN A 188 9.70 22.39 6.46
CA GLN A 188 9.09 22.55 5.13
C GLN A 188 10.03 22.05 4.02
N GLU A 189 11.30 22.47 4.03
CA GLU A 189 12.30 22.01 3.05
C GLU A 189 12.56 20.49 3.16
N THR A 190 12.57 19.96 4.37
CA THR A 190 12.72 18.52 4.60
C THR A 190 11.54 17.74 4.03
N LEU A 191 10.31 18.17 4.30
CA LEU A 191 9.09 17.55 3.77
C LEU A 191 9.06 17.61 2.24
N LYS A 192 9.36 18.76 1.63
CA LYS A 192 9.43 18.91 0.17
C LYS A 192 10.42 17.92 -0.44
N ARG A 193 11.63 17.81 0.11
CA ARG A 193 12.65 16.86 -0.36
C ARG A 193 12.17 15.41 -0.24
N LEU A 194 11.57 15.05 0.88
CA LEU A 194 11.11 13.68 1.14
C LEU A 194 9.95 13.29 0.21
N PHE A 195 8.94 14.16 0.05
CA PHE A 195 7.87 13.91 -0.91
C PHE A 195 8.41 13.81 -2.33
N ALA A 196 9.26 14.74 -2.78
CA ALA A 196 9.85 14.68 -4.12
C ALA A 196 10.56 13.34 -4.39
N LYS A 197 11.24 12.78 -3.38
CA LYS A 197 11.90 11.48 -3.47
C LYS A 197 10.91 10.32 -3.59
N MET A 198 9.79 10.38 -2.88
CA MET A 198 8.70 9.42 -3.02
C MET A 198 8.12 9.41 -4.46
N PHE A 199 7.89 10.59 -5.03
CA PHE A 199 7.44 10.71 -6.43
C PHE A 199 8.52 10.26 -7.43
N GLU A 200 9.81 10.45 -7.12
CA GLU A 200 10.92 9.91 -7.92
C GLU A 200 10.91 8.37 -7.96
N ASN A 201 10.64 7.73 -6.82
CA ASN A 201 10.50 6.28 -6.72
C ASN A 201 9.33 5.77 -7.57
N ASP A 202 8.17 6.42 -7.48
CA ASP A 202 7.00 6.07 -8.31
C ASP A 202 7.30 6.20 -9.81
N ARG A 203 8.03 7.25 -10.22
CA ARG A 203 8.49 7.42 -11.60
C ARG A 203 9.44 6.31 -12.05
N ALA A 204 10.39 5.91 -11.20
CA ALA A 204 11.34 4.84 -11.52
C ALA A 204 10.63 3.48 -11.72
N VAL A 205 9.69 3.14 -10.83
CA VAL A 205 8.87 1.93 -10.96
C VAL A 205 8.02 1.98 -12.24
N CYS A 206 7.38 3.11 -12.51
CA CYS A 206 6.59 3.28 -13.72
C CYS A 206 7.42 3.11 -15.00
N ALA A 207 8.62 3.69 -15.06
CA ALA A 207 9.52 3.55 -16.20
C ALA A 207 9.92 2.08 -16.43
N GLU A 208 10.20 1.34 -15.36
CA GLU A 208 10.54 -0.08 -15.47
C GLU A 208 9.35 -0.92 -15.96
N ILE A 209 8.13 -0.64 -15.48
CA ILE A 209 6.91 -1.29 -15.99
C ILE A 209 6.76 -1.05 -17.50
N GLN A 210 6.93 0.19 -17.95
CA GLN A 210 6.86 0.53 -19.38
C GLN A 210 7.94 -0.21 -20.19
N ALA A 211 9.18 -0.25 -19.70
CA ALA A 211 10.27 -0.97 -20.35
C ALA A 211 10.03 -2.50 -20.42
N CYS A 212 9.36 -3.08 -19.42
CA CYS A 212 8.96 -4.48 -19.43
C CYS A 212 7.80 -4.75 -20.40
N LEU A 213 6.85 -3.82 -20.53
CA LEU A 213 5.72 -3.92 -21.46
C LEU A 213 6.16 -3.98 -22.93
N GLU A 214 7.23 -3.25 -23.28
CA GLU A 214 7.82 -3.30 -24.63
C GLU A 214 8.42 -4.67 -24.99
N GLN A 215 8.61 -5.55 -24.00
CA GLN A 215 9.24 -6.87 -24.12
C GLN A 215 8.23 -8.03 -24.00
N LEU A 216 6.94 -7.74 -23.77
CA LEU A 216 5.84 -8.70 -23.65
C LEU A 216 4.93 -8.67 -24.88
#